data_AF-A0A351K0I9-F1
#
_entry.id   AF-A0A351K0I9-F1
#
_cell.length_a   1.000
_cell.length_b   1.000
_cell.length_c   1.000
_cell.angle_alpha   90.00
_cell.angle_beta   90.00
_cell.angle_gamma   90.00
#
_symmetry.space_group_name_H-M   'P 1'
#
loop_
_entity.id
_entity.type
_entity.pdbx_description
1 polymer ?
#
loop_
_entity_poly.entity_id
_entity_poly.type
_entity_poly.pdbx_seq_one_letter_code
_entity_poly.pdbx_strand_id
1 'polypeptide(L)'
;MGTAKLPERISRLGELANNLWWSWNEEARRLFRALDYPLWKMSAHNPVKQLHEVSQDKLQAAANDPAFLSLYDSVMAAFHADTLSLNTRFPTEYSKLLQGPVAFFSMEFAIHNSLPIYAGGLGVLAGDICKEASDIGLPLVAVGFMYPQGYFHQHISADGWQEEVYRQLDFEGAPIDRVPSPAGGNIVAEIRLGDTTLALGVWQMQVGNTKIYLLDTNLEENPVQYRELSARLYVADREHRLRQEIVLGIGGVRVLRALNINPAVWHANEGHTAFMML
;
A
#
# COMPACT_ATOMS: atom_id res chain seq x y z
N MET A 1 -10.95 -18.69 6.87
CA MET A 1 -10.53 -19.05 8.25
C MET A 1 -10.78 -17.81 9.12
N GLY A 2 -11.27 -17.96 10.34
CA GLY A 2 -11.63 -16.80 11.17
C GLY A 2 -10.39 -16.04 11.64
N THR A 3 -10.39 -14.72 11.52
CA THR A 3 -9.36 -13.85 12.09
C THR A 3 -9.25 -14.10 13.59
N ALA A 4 -8.04 -14.35 14.09
CA ALA A 4 -7.81 -14.55 15.52
C ALA A 4 -8.30 -13.31 16.28
N LYS A 5 -9.19 -13.50 17.27
CA LYS A 5 -9.76 -12.38 18.01
C LYS A 5 -8.69 -11.82 18.96
N LEU A 6 -8.17 -10.65 18.63
CA LEU A 6 -7.18 -9.97 19.47
C LEU A 6 -7.75 -9.69 20.87
N PRO A 7 -7.02 -10.04 21.94
CA PRO A 7 -7.39 -9.63 23.31
C PRO A 7 -7.50 -8.12 23.42
N GLU A 8 -8.45 -7.63 24.22
CA GLU A 8 -8.75 -6.20 24.36
C GLU A 8 -7.51 -5.35 24.66
N ARG A 9 -6.61 -5.85 25.53
CA ARG A 9 -5.38 -5.17 25.95
C ARG A 9 -4.39 -4.86 24.81
N ILE A 10 -4.41 -5.68 23.76
CA ILE A 10 -3.53 -5.58 22.58
C ILE A 10 -4.34 -5.47 21.28
N SER A 11 -5.61 -5.06 21.38
CA SER A 11 -6.57 -4.99 20.27
C SER A 11 -6.10 -4.12 19.10
N ARG A 12 -5.25 -3.12 19.36
CA ARG A 12 -4.69 -2.24 18.32
C ARG A 12 -3.52 -2.83 17.55
N LEU A 13 -3.10 -4.08 17.82
CA LEU A 13 -2.10 -4.75 16.97
C LEU A 13 -2.56 -4.85 15.51
N GLY A 14 -3.86 -5.01 15.27
CA GLY A 14 -4.41 -5.04 13.91
C GLY A 14 -4.29 -3.68 13.19
N GLU A 15 -4.49 -2.57 13.92
CA GLU A 15 -4.26 -1.21 13.40
C GLU A 15 -2.78 -1.02 13.03
N LEU A 16 -1.87 -1.39 13.93
CA LEU A 16 -0.44 -1.31 13.68
C LEU A 16 -0.03 -2.20 12.49
N ALA A 17 -0.53 -3.43 12.41
CA ALA A 17 -0.19 -4.37 11.34
C ALA A 17 -0.57 -3.86 9.94
N ASN A 18 -1.73 -3.19 9.82
CA ASN A 18 -2.24 -2.65 8.56
C ASN A 18 -1.64 -1.28 8.17
N ASN A 19 -0.87 -0.64 9.04
CA ASN A 19 -0.15 0.58 8.70
C ASN A 19 1.36 0.28 8.54
N LEU A 20 1.88 0.42 7.32
CA LEU A 20 3.27 0.07 7.00
C LEU A 20 4.34 0.90 7.71
N TRP A 21 4.00 1.87 8.56
CA TRP A 21 4.92 2.55 9.49
C TRP A 21 5.84 1.59 10.25
N TRP A 22 5.33 0.42 10.65
CA TRP A 22 6.15 -0.59 11.31
C TRP A 22 7.34 -1.05 10.46
N SER A 23 7.30 -0.93 9.12
CA SER A 23 8.32 -1.48 8.24
C SER A 23 9.66 -0.74 8.31
N TRP A 24 9.67 0.55 8.67
CA TRP A 24 10.90 1.33 8.92
C TRP A 24 11.13 1.65 10.41
N ASN A 25 10.17 1.34 11.30
CA ASN A 25 10.37 1.46 12.74
C ASN A 25 10.95 0.17 13.36
N GLU A 26 12.08 0.26 14.05
CA GLU A 26 12.76 -0.92 14.63
C GLU A 26 11.99 -1.54 15.80
N GLU A 27 11.50 -0.72 16.73
CA GLU A 27 10.78 -1.22 17.91
C GLU A 27 9.43 -1.85 17.52
N ALA A 28 8.76 -1.33 16.49
CA ALA A 28 7.57 -1.96 15.93
C ALA A 28 7.86 -3.36 15.35
N ARG A 29 8.96 -3.53 14.61
CA ARG A 29 9.39 -4.86 14.13
C ARG A 29 9.76 -5.78 15.30
N ARG A 30 10.39 -5.23 16.34
CA ARG A 30 10.73 -5.97 17.57
C ARG A 30 9.47 -6.47 18.29
N LEU A 31 8.39 -5.69 18.31
CA LEU A 31 7.12 -6.08 18.91
C LEU A 31 6.52 -7.32 18.22
N PHE A 32 6.41 -7.31 16.88
CA PHE A 32 5.92 -8.46 16.12
C PHE A 32 6.85 -9.68 16.22
N ARG A 33 8.17 -9.42 16.27
CA ARG A 33 9.17 -10.47 16.53
C ARG A 33 9.00 -11.11 17.92
N ALA A 34 8.69 -10.32 18.94
CA ALA A 34 8.51 -10.77 20.32
C ALA A 34 7.20 -11.57 20.50
N LEU A 35 6.17 -11.26 19.71
CA LEU A 35 4.90 -11.97 19.74
C LEU A 35 5.06 -13.46 19.36
N ASP A 36 5.71 -13.73 18.24
CA ASP A 36 5.98 -15.09 17.77
C ASP A 36 7.12 -15.12 16.74
N TYR A 37 8.35 -15.34 17.20
CA TYR A 37 9.53 -15.26 16.33
C TYR A 37 9.56 -16.30 15.18
N PRO A 38 9.27 -17.60 15.40
CA PRO A 38 9.14 -18.56 14.30
C PRO A 38 8.12 -18.10 13.24
N LEU A 39 6.93 -17.67 13.68
CA LEU A 39 5.88 -17.24 12.76
C LEU A 39 6.23 -15.92 12.05
N TRP A 40 6.92 -15.00 12.73
CA TRP A 40 7.46 -13.78 12.14
C TRP A 40 8.38 -14.07 10.94
N LYS A 41 9.22 -15.11 11.05
CA LYS A 41 10.06 -15.55 9.93
C LYS A 41 9.26 -16.25 8.82
N MET A 42 8.33 -17.13 9.19
CA MET A 42 7.54 -17.91 8.22
C MET A 42 6.60 -17.03 7.39
N SER A 43 6.05 -15.97 8.00
CA SER A 43 5.22 -14.96 7.33
C SER A 43 6.01 -13.98 6.47
N ALA A 44 7.32 -14.20 6.27
CA ALA A 44 8.22 -13.28 5.59
C ALA A 44 8.18 -11.85 6.18
N HIS A 45 8.08 -11.76 7.51
CA HIS A 45 8.01 -10.50 8.24
C HIS A 45 6.76 -9.67 7.92
N ASN A 46 5.62 -10.32 7.69
CA ASN A 46 4.33 -9.67 7.43
C ASN A 46 3.42 -9.78 8.67
N PRO A 47 3.21 -8.68 9.42
CA PRO A 47 2.34 -8.66 10.60
C PRO A 47 0.90 -9.08 10.34
N VAL A 48 0.33 -8.73 9.18
CA VAL A 48 -1.06 -9.09 8.85
C VAL A 48 -1.20 -10.61 8.78
N LYS A 49 -0.30 -11.28 8.04
CA LYS A 49 -0.24 -12.75 7.98
C LYS A 49 0.05 -13.37 9.33
N GLN A 50 1.00 -12.81 10.08
CA GLN A 50 1.33 -13.29 11.42
C GLN A 50 0.10 -13.26 12.34
N LEU A 51 -0.68 -12.18 12.34
CA LEU A 51 -1.87 -12.06 13.18
C LEU A 51 -3.03 -12.98 12.73
N HIS A 52 -3.07 -13.37 11.46
CA HIS A 52 -4.02 -14.38 10.97
C HIS A 52 -3.66 -15.80 11.40
N GLU A 53 -2.37 -16.10 11.56
CA GLU A 53 -1.88 -17.45 11.82
C GLU A 53 -1.51 -17.71 13.29
N VAL A 54 -1.30 -16.66 14.09
CA VAL A 54 -0.89 -16.78 15.49
C VAL A 54 -1.98 -17.44 16.34
N SER A 55 -1.57 -18.32 17.26
CA SER A 55 -2.51 -19.00 18.15
C SER A 55 -3.10 -18.06 19.21
N GLN A 56 -4.34 -18.35 19.61
CA GLN A 56 -5.01 -17.59 20.67
C GLN A 56 -4.24 -17.64 22.00
N ASP A 57 -3.59 -18.77 22.31
CA ASP A 57 -2.78 -18.94 23.52
C ASP A 57 -1.58 -17.99 23.54
N LYS A 58 -0.90 -17.80 22.39
CA LYS A 58 0.21 -16.84 22.29
C LYS A 58 -0.26 -15.41 22.43
N LEU A 59 -1.39 -15.05 21.82
CA LEU A 59 -1.99 -13.72 21.98
C LEU A 59 -2.36 -13.46 23.46
N GLN A 60 -2.95 -14.44 24.14
CA GLN A 60 -3.34 -14.30 25.54
C GLN A 60 -2.12 -14.24 26.47
N ALA A 61 -1.07 -15.01 26.18
CA ALA A 61 0.20 -14.94 26.91
C ALA A 61 0.85 -13.56 26.75
N ALA A 62 0.94 -13.05 25.53
CA ALA A 62 1.47 -11.72 25.24
C ALA A 62 0.65 -10.60 25.93
N ALA A 63 -0.68 -10.73 25.95
CA ALA A 63 -1.58 -9.79 26.62
C ALA A 63 -1.43 -9.78 28.16
N ASN A 64 -0.78 -10.79 28.74
CA ASN A 64 -0.55 -10.93 30.18
C ASN A 64 0.94 -10.79 30.56
N ASP A 65 1.86 -10.65 29.59
CA ASP A 65 3.29 -10.51 29.83
C ASP A 65 3.67 -9.04 30.02
N PRO A 66 4.12 -8.61 31.21
CA PRO A 66 4.50 -7.23 31.47
C PRO A 66 5.60 -6.70 30.54
N ALA A 67 6.54 -7.54 30.12
CA ALA A 67 7.62 -7.13 29.22
C ALA A 67 7.09 -6.84 27.81
N PHE A 68 6.23 -7.71 27.29
CA PHE A 68 5.55 -7.49 26.01
C PHE A 68 4.67 -6.23 26.06
N LEU A 69 3.87 -6.07 27.12
CA LEU A 69 2.98 -4.92 27.29
C LEU A 69 3.73 -3.59 27.38
N SER A 70 4.88 -3.56 28.07
CA SER A 70 5.72 -2.36 28.11
C SER A 70 6.27 -1.98 26.73
N LEU A 71 6.68 -2.96 25.92
CA LEU A 71 7.12 -2.72 24.54
C LEU A 71 5.94 -2.27 23.67
N TYR A 72 4.80 -2.95 23.79
CA TYR A 72 3.57 -2.62 23.07
C TYR A 72 3.12 -1.18 23.34
N ASP A 73 3.04 -0.77 24.61
CA ASP A 73 2.62 0.59 24.98
C ASP A 73 3.58 1.65 24.44
N SER A 74 4.89 1.39 24.53
CA SER A 74 5.92 2.27 23.97
C SER A 74 5.79 2.41 22.45
N VAL A 75 5.60 1.31 21.73
CA VAL A 75 5.43 1.31 20.26
C VAL A 75 4.14 2.02 19.87
N MET A 76 3.03 1.75 20.56
CA MET A 76 1.74 2.39 20.25
C MET A 76 1.77 3.89 20.56
N ALA A 77 2.50 4.33 21.59
CA ALA A 77 2.71 5.74 21.88
C ALA A 77 3.53 6.43 20.77
N ALA A 78 4.62 5.81 20.32
CA ALA A 78 5.42 6.32 19.21
C ALA A 78 4.61 6.36 17.90
N PHE A 79 3.90 5.28 17.58
CA PHE A 79 3.04 5.21 16.40
C PHE A 79 1.98 6.31 16.40
N HIS A 80 1.32 6.56 17.55
CA HIS A 80 0.35 7.64 17.68
C HIS A 80 0.99 9.03 17.54
N ALA A 81 2.17 9.24 18.13
CA ALA A 81 2.90 10.49 17.99
C ALA A 81 3.26 10.78 16.52
N ASP A 82 3.72 9.77 15.78
CA ASP A 82 4.15 9.93 14.40
C ASP A 82 2.98 10.03 13.41
N THR A 83 1.88 9.31 13.64
CA THR A 83 0.79 9.18 12.65
C THR A 83 -0.49 9.96 12.94
N LEU A 84 -0.64 10.51 14.15
CA LEU A 84 -1.87 11.21 14.57
C LEU A 84 -1.60 12.58 15.16
N SER A 85 -0.33 12.94 15.38
CA SER A 85 0.01 14.27 15.87
C SER A 85 0.24 15.26 14.73
N LEU A 86 -0.31 16.47 14.89
CA LEU A 86 0.03 17.64 14.06
C LEU A 86 1.38 18.26 14.47
N ASN A 87 2.17 17.57 15.30
CA ASN A 87 3.44 18.08 15.84
C ASN A 87 4.64 17.74 14.95
N THR A 88 4.39 17.21 13.76
CA THR A 88 5.42 16.98 12.74
C THR A 88 5.91 18.31 12.14
N ARG A 89 7.07 18.28 11.48
CA ARG A 89 7.75 19.48 11.01
C ARG A 89 6.91 20.31 10.03
N PHE A 90 6.20 19.66 9.10
CA PHE A 90 5.46 20.38 8.06
C PHE A 90 4.23 21.13 8.60
N PRO A 91 3.33 20.53 9.40
CA PRO A 91 2.22 21.26 9.99
C PRO A 91 2.67 22.40 10.93
N THR A 92 3.79 22.22 11.62
CA THR A 92 4.31 23.22 12.57
C THR A 92 5.01 24.40 11.88
N GLU A 93 5.88 24.16 10.91
CA GLU A 93 6.68 25.19 10.24
C GLU A 93 6.04 25.73 8.95
N TYR A 94 5.23 24.91 8.26
CA TYR A 94 4.85 25.12 6.85
C TYR A 94 3.36 24.92 6.55
N SER A 95 2.49 24.86 7.57
CA SER A 95 1.04 24.59 7.39
C SER A 95 0.31 25.52 6.41
N LYS A 96 0.84 26.72 6.14
CA LYS A 96 0.25 27.69 5.20
C LYS A 96 0.82 27.61 3.78
N LEU A 97 1.83 26.78 3.52
CA LEU A 97 2.47 26.69 2.19
C LEU A 97 1.57 26.00 1.17
N LEU A 98 0.76 25.03 1.58
CA LEU A 98 -0.10 24.25 0.70
C LEU A 98 -1.56 24.38 1.11
N GLN A 99 -2.44 24.59 0.15
CA GLN A 99 -3.90 24.63 0.35
C GLN A 99 -4.57 23.26 0.14
N GLY A 100 -3.78 22.21 -0.08
CA GLY A 100 -4.20 20.84 -0.35
C GLY A 100 -2.99 19.91 -0.40
N PRO A 101 -3.16 18.59 -0.50
CA PRO A 101 -2.04 17.66 -0.52
C PRO A 101 -1.20 17.77 -1.79
N VAL A 102 0.01 17.21 -1.76
CA VAL A 102 0.78 16.83 -2.93
C VAL A 102 0.24 15.50 -3.45
N ALA A 103 -0.13 15.44 -4.73
CA ALA A 103 -0.48 14.20 -5.41
C ALA A 103 0.76 13.64 -6.11
N PHE A 104 1.26 12.50 -5.63
CA PHE A 104 2.45 11.83 -6.16
C PHE A 104 2.05 10.60 -6.97
N PHE A 105 2.26 10.64 -8.28
CA PHE A 105 1.91 9.53 -9.17
C PHE A 105 3.17 8.71 -9.46
N SER A 106 3.06 7.39 -9.37
CA SER A 106 4.13 6.48 -9.80
C SER A 106 3.57 5.15 -10.26
N MET A 107 4.30 4.49 -11.17
CA MET A 107 3.96 3.13 -11.59
C MET A 107 4.24 2.11 -10.48
N GLU A 108 5.24 2.33 -9.63
CA GLU A 108 5.67 1.33 -8.65
C GLU A 108 5.98 1.93 -7.28
N PHE A 109 5.78 1.13 -6.22
CA PHE A 109 6.06 1.54 -4.83
C PHE A 109 6.70 0.40 -4.04
N ALA A 110 7.96 0.57 -3.63
CA ALA A 110 8.67 -0.39 -2.80
C ALA A 110 8.62 0.04 -1.32
N ILE A 111 7.54 -0.33 -0.64
CA ILE A 111 7.43 -0.06 0.82
C ILE A 111 8.00 -1.23 1.62
N HIS A 112 7.43 -2.42 1.40
CA HIS A 112 7.82 -3.65 2.08
C HIS A 112 7.35 -4.89 1.30
N ASN A 113 8.01 -6.03 1.48
CA ASN A 113 7.71 -7.30 0.79
C ASN A 113 6.33 -7.89 1.12
N SER A 114 5.60 -7.33 2.08
CA SER A 114 4.20 -7.68 2.36
C SER A 114 3.25 -7.23 1.25
N LEU A 115 3.67 -6.28 0.39
CA LEU A 115 2.97 -5.90 -0.83
C LEU A 115 3.99 -5.60 -1.95
N PRO A 116 4.42 -6.61 -2.74
CA PRO A 116 5.50 -6.48 -3.72
C PRO A 116 5.00 -5.90 -5.06
N ILE A 117 4.67 -4.61 -5.07
CA ILE A 117 4.17 -3.86 -6.24
C ILE A 117 5.26 -2.99 -6.90
N TYR A 118 6.48 -3.52 -6.98
CA TYR A 118 7.65 -2.83 -7.56
C TYR A 118 8.63 -3.81 -8.21
N ALA A 119 9.49 -3.29 -9.08
CA ALA A 119 10.53 -4.02 -9.79
C ALA A 119 11.95 -3.46 -9.53
N GLY A 120 12.11 -2.16 -9.28
CA GLY A 120 13.45 -1.58 -9.17
C GLY A 120 13.58 -0.27 -8.40
N GLY A 121 14.63 0.48 -8.74
CA GLY A 121 15.05 1.67 -8.02
C GLY A 121 14.05 2.83 -8.06
N LEU A 122 13.22 2.93 -9.10
CA LEU A 122 12.16 3.94 -9.20
C LEU A 122 11.11 3.72 -8.08
N GLY A 123 10.73 2.46 -7.85
CA GLY A 123 9.82 2.05 -6.78
C GLY A 123 10.43 2.21 -5.40
N VAL A 124 11.73 1.96 -5.23
CA VAL A 124 12.46 2.24 -3.99
C VAL A 124 12.42 3.73 -3.67
N LEU A 125 12.75 4.58 -4.64
CA LEU A 125 12.69 6.03 -4.47
C LEU A 125 11.25 6.50 -4.15
N ALA A 126 10.25 6.01 -4.90
CA ALA A 126 8.84 6.32 -4.64
C ALA A 126 8.40 5.91 -3.22
N GLY A 127 8.86 4.75 -2.76
CA GLY A 127 8.58 4.25 -1.42
C GLY A 127 9.22 5.10 -0.34
N ASP A 128 10.50 5.47 -0.51
CA ASP A 128 11.22 6.32 0.44
C ASP A 128 10.63 7.73 0.49
N ILE A 129 10.21 8.31 -0.64
CA ILE A 129 9.46 9.58 -0.66
C ILE A 129 8.19 9.49 0.19
N CYS A 130 7.45 8.38 0.11
CA CYS A 130 6.21 8.21 0.89
C CYS A 130 6.48 8.08 2.39
N LYS A 131 7.57 7.40 2.78
CA LYS A 131 8.02 7.27 4.18
C LYS A 131 8.48 8.62 4.74
N GLU A 132 9.35 9.33 4.02
CA GLU A 132 9.83 10.64 4.42
C GLU A 132 8.69 11.67 4.49
N ALA A 133 7.76 11.66 3.53
CA ALA A 133 6.57 12.50 3.59
C ALA A 133 5.74 12.23 4.84
N SER A 134 5.65 10.95 5.26
CA SER A 134 4.99 10.60 6.51
C SER A 134 5.73 11.14 7.73
N ASP A 135 7.04 10.95 7.81
CA ASP A 135 7.86 11.33 8.97
C ASP A 135 7.89 12.85 9.19
N ILE A 136 7.93 13.64 8.10
CA ILE A 136 7.88 15.10 8.20
C ILE A 136 6.46 15.67 8.25
N GLY A 137 5.43 14.84 8.07
CA GLY A 137 4.03 15.24 8.05
C GLY A 137 3.63 16.07 6.82
N LEU A 138 4.33 15.91 5.69
CA LEU A 138 3.93 16.52 4.43
C LEU A 138 2.58 15.91 4.01
N PRO A 139 1.54 16.72 3.72
CA PRO A 139 0.27 16.17 3.24
C PRO A 139 0.51 15.61 1.83
N LEU A 140 0.81 14.32 1.73
CA LEU A 140 1.05 13.62 0.47
C LEU A 140 0.05 12.47 0.32
N VAL A 141 -0.55 12.41 -0.86
CA VAL A 141 -1.33 11.26 -1.33
C VAL A 141 -0.62 10.70 -2.55
N ALA A 142 -0.48 9.39 -2.62
CA ALA A 142 0.16 8.73 -3.75
C ALA A 142 -0.86 7.96 -4.57
N VAL A 143 -0.61 7.83 -5.87
CA VAL A 143 -1.44 7.07 -6.81
C VAL A 143 -0.57 6.13 -7.63
N GLY A 144 -0.97 4.86 -7.70
CA GLY A 144 -0.30 3.81 -8.46
C GLY A 144 -1.26 2.70 -8.86
N PHE A 145 -0.72 1.53 -9.17
CA PHE A 145 -1.52 0.35 -9.51
C PHE A 145 -1.47 -0.72 -8.43
N MET A 146 -2.60 -1.42 -8.27
CA MET A 146 -2.61 -2.69 -7.57
C MET A 146 -2.14 -3.76 -8.54
N TYR A 147 -0.91 -4.29 -8.36
CA TYR A 147 -0.38 -5.41 -9.16
C TYR A 147 -0.49 -6.74 -8.42
N PRO A 148 -1.62 -7.48 -8.52
CA PRO A 148 -1.78 -8.74 -7.81
C PRO A 148 -0.81 -9.82 -8.27
N GLN A 149 -0.21 -9.71 -9.46
CA GLN A 149 0.79 -10.68 -9.91
C GLN A 149 2.23 -10.24 -9.62
N GLY A 150 2.38 -9.07 -8.97
CA GLY A 150 3.66 -8.47 -8.60
C GLY A 150 4.64 -8.36 -9.77
N TYR A 151 5.92 -8.38 -9.39
CA TYR A 151 7.02 -8.72 -10.29
C TYR A 151 7.38 -10.21 -10.13
N PHE A 152 8.10 -10.78 -11.10
CA PHE A 152 8.44 -12.21 -11.04
C PHE A 152 9.47 -12.50 -9.94
N HIS A 153 9.38 -13.69 -9.35
CA HIS A 153 10.46 -14.27 -8.58
C HIS A 153 11.43 -14.96 -9.53
N GLN A 154 12.70 -14.56 -9.48
CA GLN A 154 13.75 -15.18 -10.26
C GLN A 154 14.08 -16.56 -9.68
N HIS A 155 13.92 -17.59 -10.49
CA HIS A 155 14.46 -18.93 -10.23
C HIS A 155 15.58 -19.20 -11.22
N ILE A 156 16.72 -19.71 -10.75
CA ILE A 156 17.82 -20.13 -11.63
C ILE A 156 17.76 -21.65 -11.71
N SER A 157 17.50 -22.17 -12.90
CA SER A 157 17.42 -23.61 -13.14
C SER A 157 18.79 -24.27 -12.98
N ALA A 158 18.80 -25.60 -12.86
CA ALA A 158 20.06 -26.36 -12.75
C ALA A 158 21.02 -26.13 -13.94
N ASP A 159 20.47 -25.79 -15.11
CA ASP A 159 21.23 -25.50 -16.33
C ASP A 159 21.66 -24.02 -16.43
N GLY A 160 21.40 -23.21 -15.40
CA GLY A 160 21.79 -21.80 -15.33
C GLY A 160 20.85 -20.82 -16.05
N TRP A 161 19.67 -21.27 -16.49
CA TRP A 161 18.68 -20.41 -17.11
C TRP A 161 17.81 -19.71 -16.08
N GLN A 162 17.45 -18.45 -16.37
CA GLN A 162 16.45 -17.74 -15.60
C GLN A 162 15.05 -18.23 -15.96
N GLU A 163 14.29 -18.60 -14.92
CA GLU A 163 12.88 -18.91 -14.97
C GLU A 163 12.10 -17.89 -14.12
N GLU A 164 10.99 -17.40 -14.67
CA GLU A 164 10.14 -16.39 -14.04
C GLU A 164 8.96 -17.05 -13.33
N VAL A 165 8.95 -16.97 -12.00
CA VAL A 165 7.85 -17.52 -11.19
C VAL A 165 6.96 -16.40 -10.70
N TYR A 166 5.74 -16.35 -11.22
CA TYR A 166 4.72 -15.37 -10.80
C TYR A 166 3.91 -15.93 -9.64
N ARG A 167 3.75 -15.13 -8.58
CA ARG A 167 2.89 -15.47 -7.43
C ARG A 167 1.74 -14.49 -7.38
N GLN A 168 0.53 -15.01 -7.18
CA GLN A 168 -0.63 -14.18 -6.91
C GLN A 168 -0.54 -13.62 -5.49
N LEU A 169 -0.90 -12.36 -5.36
CA LEU A 169 -1.03 -11.67 -4.08
C LEU A 169 -2.19 -12.29 -3.32
N ASP A 170 -1.90 -12.68 -2.09
CA ASP A 170 -2.92 -12.99 -1.10
C ASP A 170 -3.45 -11.67 -0.53
N PHE A 171 -4.62 -11.25 -1.01
CA PHE A 171 -5.27 -10.02 -0.58
C PHE A 171 -5.67 -10.03 0.89
N GLU A 172 -6.05 -11.20 1.45
CA GLU A 172 -6.40 -11.30 2.87
C GLU A 172 -5.16 -11.10 3.76
N GLY A 173 -3.99 -11.52 3.30
CA GLY A 173 -2.71 -11.35 4.00
C GLY A 173 -1.97 -10.06 3.68
N ALA A 174 -2.56 -9.11 2.94
CA ALA A 174 -1.90 -7.87 2.52
C ALA A 174 -2.40 -6.66 3.34
N PRO A 175 -1.54 -5.68 3.69
CA PRO A 175 -1.92 -4.49 4.45
C PRO A 175 -2.61 -3.45 3.54
N ILE A 176 -3.75 -3.83 2.98
CA ILE A 176 -4.53 -3.03 2.03
C ILE A 176 -6.02 -3.15 2.33
N ASP A 177 -6.74 -2.06 2.12
CA ASP A 177 -8.19 -2.00 2.28
C ASP A 177 -8.86 -1.59 0.99
N ARG A 178 -10.04 -2.14 0.71
CA ARG A 178 -10.84 -1.69 -0.44
C ARG A 178 -11.41 -0.29 -0.15
N VAL A 179 -11.26 0.64 -1.08
CA VAL A 179 -11.87 1.97 -0.97
C VAL A 179 -13.31 1.91 -1.49
N PRO A 180 -14.31 2.17 -0.65
CA PRO A 180 -15.70 2.22 -1.11
C PRO A 180 -15.93 3.46 -1.98
N SER A 181 -16.80 3.31 -2.97
CA SER A 181 -17.27 4.44 -3.76
C SER A 181 -18.08 5.41 -2.89
N PRO A 182 -17.93 6.74 -3.06
CA PRO A 182 -18.84 7.71 -2.45
C PRO A 182 -20.31 7.50 -2.84
N ALA A 183 -20.57 6.89 -4.01
CA ALA A 183 -21.91 6.56 -4.50
C ALA A 183 -22.42 5.18 -4.04
N GLY A 184 -21.63 4.45 -3.24
CA GLY A 184 -21.89 3.07 -2.87
C GLY A 184 -21.29 2.06 -3.85
N GLY A 185 -20.92 0.88 -3.34
CA GLY A 185 -20.26 -0.17 -4.12
C GLY A 185 -18.75 0.03 -4.29
N ASN A 186 -18.19 -0.64 -5.29
CA ASN A 186 -16.74 -0.88 -5.43
C ASN A 186 -16.07 -0.10 -6.58
N ILE A 187 -16.86 0.66 -7.35
CA ILE A 187 -16.41 1.46 -8.50
C ILE A 187 -16.25 2.91 -8.04
N VAL A 188 -15.02 3.38 -7.95
CA VAL A 188 -14.69 4.73 -7.48
C VAL A 188 -14.74 5.74 -8.61
N ALA A 189 -14.32 5.34 -9.82
CA ALA A 189 -14.31 6.22 -10.98
C ALA A 189 -14.44 5.43 -12.29
N GLU A 190 -14.67 6.14 -13.39
CA GLU A 190 -14.68 5.58 -14.74
C GLU A 190 -13.83 6.45 -15.69
N ILE A 191 -13.15 5.79 -16.64
CA ILE A 191 -12.38 6.45 -17.71
C ILE A 191 -12.84 5.98 -19.09
N ARG A 192 -12.58 6.80 -20.11
CA ARG A 192 -12.79 6.44 -21.51
C ARG A 192 -11.47 5.96 -22.11
N LEU A 193 -11.44 4.73 -22.62
CA LEU A 193 -10.34 4.14 -23.36
C LEU A 193 -10.83 3.79 -24.77
N GLY A 194 -10.58 4.69 -25.73
CA GLY A 194 -11.17 4.60 -27.06
C GLY A 194 -12.70 4.55 -26.98
N ASP A 195 -13.30 3.48 -27.50
CA ASP A 195 -14.76 3.29 -27.49
C ASP A 195 -15.30 2.58 -26.24
N THR A 196 -14.41 2.23 -25.30
CA THR A 196 -14.78 1.53 -24.06
C THR A 196 -14.78 2.49 -22.87
N THR A 197 -15.78 2.35 -22.00
CA THR A 197 -15.74 2.94 -20.66
C THR A 197 -15.23 1.89 -19.69
N LEU A 198 -14.17 2.20 -18.95
CA LEU A 198 -13.54 1.31 -18.00
C LEU A 198 -13.84 1.78 -16.58
N ALA A 199 -14.40 0.90 -15.76
CA ALA A 199 -14.61 1.10 -14.34
C ALA A 199 -13.30 0.91 -13.56
N LEU A 200 -13.09 1.71 -12.52
CA LEU A 200 -11.91 1.65 -11.66
C LEU A 200 -12.32 1.35 -10.22
N GLY A 201 -11.80 0.24 -9.71
CA GLY A 201 -11.73 -0.05 -8.29
C GLY A 201 -10.48 0.58 -7.70
N VAL A 202 -10.46 0.74 -6.38
CA VAL A 202 -9.31 1.30 -5.69
C VAL A 202 -9.07 0.53 -4.40
N TRP A 203 -7.80 0.20 -4.18
CA TRP A 203 -7.29 -0.26 -2.89
C TRP A 203 -6.51 0.89 -2.24
N GLN A 204 -6.50 0.94 -0.92
CA GLN A 204 -5.71 1.88 -0.15
C GLN A 204 -4.66 1.13 0.65
N MET A 205 -3.42 1.59 0.58
CA MET A 205 -2.32 1.18 1.44
C MET A 205 -1.95 2.36 2.35
N GLN A 206 -1.83 2.11 3.65
CA GLN A 206 -1.44 3.14 4.62
C GLN A 206 0.07 3.02 4.93
N VAL A 207 0.81 4.10 4.71
CA VAL A 207 2.26 4.21 4.90
C VAL A 207 2.52 5.35 5.88
N GLY A 208 2.44 5.06 7.19
CA GLY A 208 2.46 6.09 8.23
C GLY A 208 1.28 7.04 8.05
N ASN A 209 1.55 8.32 7.78
CA ASN A 209 0.54 9.33 7.43
C ASN A 209 0.15 9.32 5.95
N THR A 210 1.00 8.78 5.08
CA THR A 210 0.81 8.82 3.63
C THR A 210 -0.19 7.75 3.20
N LYS A 211 -1.18 8.13 2.40
CA LYS A 211 -2.12 7.22 1.75
C LYS A 211 -1.71 6.96 0.33
N ILE A 212 -1.65 5.69 -0.06
CA ILE A 212 -1.38 5.27 -1.44
C ILE A 212 -2.63 4.61 -2.00
N TYR A 213 -3.19 5.21 -3.05
CA TYR A 213 -4.35 4.71 -3.78
C TYR A 213 -3.87 3.88 -4.98
N LEU A 214 -4.24 2.60 -4.97
CA LEU A 214 -3.82 1.61 -5.94
C LEU A 214 -5.01 1.28 -6.85
N LEU A 215 -4.92 1.71 -8.11
CA LEU A 215 -5.94 1.51 -9.13
C LEU A 215 -6.06 0.04 -9.49
N ASP A 216 -7.30 -0.43 -9.63
CA ASP A 216 -7.64 -1.81 -9.95
C ASP A 216 -8.66 -1.86 -11.09
N THR A 217 -8.28 -2.50 -12.20
CA THR A 217 -9.13 -2.71 -13.37
C THR A 217 -9.78 -4.09 -13.38
N ASN A 218 -9.40 -4.99 -12.46
CA ASN A 218 -9.92 -6.35 -12.39
C ASN A 218 -11.31 -6.39 -11.75
N LEU A 219 -12.28 -5.83 -12.47
CA LEU A 219 -13.68 -5.74 -12.09
C LEU A 219 -14.54 -6.52 -13.09
N GLU A 220 -15.65 -7.10 -12.61
CA GLU A 220 -16.55 -7.89 -13.46
C GLU A 220 -17.22 -7.03 -14.55
N GLU A 221 -17.43 -5.75 -14.25
CA GLU A 221 -18.01 -4.74 -15.12
C GLU A 221 -17.10 -4.42 -16.32
N ASN A 222 -15.79 -4.70 -16.19
CA ASN A 222 -14.83 -4.46 -17.26
C ASN A 222 -14.73 -5.66 -18.22
N PRO A 223 -14.54 -5.41 -19.53
CA PRO A 223 -14.20 -6.46 -20.48
C PRO A 223 -12.92 -7.21 -20.06
N VAL A 224 -12.89 -8.52 -20.26
CA VAL A 224 -11.79 -9.41 -19.81
C VAL A 224 -10.41 -8.89 -20.23
N GLN A 225 -10.27 -8.43 -21.48
CA GLN A 225 -9.02 -7.88 -22.02
C GLN A 225 -8.48 -6.65 -21.29
N TYR A 226 -9.32 -5.93 -20.54
CA TYR A 226 -8.91 -4.76 -19.76
C TYR A 226 -8.76 -5.03 -18.28
N ARG A 227 -9.25 -6.18 -17.78
CA ARG A 227 -9.06 -6.58 -16.38
C ARG A 227 -7.59 -6.76 -16.04
N GLU A 228 -6.81 -7.20 -17.02
CA GLU A 228 -5.36 -7.43 -16.87
C GLU A 228 -4.52 -6.14 -16.92
N LEU A 229 -5.09 -4.96 -17.18
CA LEU A 229 -4.33 -3.70 -17.22
C LEU A 229 -3.65 -3.40 -15.88
N SER A 230 -4.26 -3.73 -14.74
CA SER A 230 -3.63 -3.63 -13.43
C SER A 230 -2.94 -4.92 -12.98
N ALA A 231 -2.87 -5.99 -13.78
CA ALA A 231 -2.39 -7.28 -13.27
C ALA A 231 -0.88 -7.33 -13.01
N ARG A 232 -0.07 -6.73 -13.90
CA ARG A 232 1.40 -6.84 -13.91
C ARG A 232 2.09 -5.51 -14.13
N LEU A 233 3.23 -5.35 -13.47
CA LEU A 233 4.16 -4.27 -13.68
C LEU A 233 5.06 -4.58 -14.89
N TYR A 234 5.28 -3.57 -15.75
CA TYR A 234 6.16 -3.62 -16.92
C TYR A 234 5.92 -4.77 -17.91
N VAL A 235 4.80 -4.69 -18.64
CA VAL A 235 4.55 -5.59 -19.77
C VAL A 235 5.31 -5.13 -21.03
N ALA A 236 5.73 -6.09 -21.86
CA ALA A 236 6.47 -5.82 -23.10
C ALA A 236 5.59 -5.18 -24.19
N ASP A 237 4.28 -5.37 -24.13
CA ASP A 237 3.35 -4.84 -25.13
C ASP A 237 3.17 -3.32 -25.00
N ARG A 238 3.51 -2.59 -26.08
CA ARG A 238 3.51 -1.12 -26.09
C ARG A 238 2.10 -0.54 -25.97
N GLU A 239 1.12 -1.19 -26.58
CA GLU A 239 -0.26 -0.70 -26.53
C GLU A 239 -0.85 -0.88 -25.13
N HIS A 240 -0.62 -2.02 -24.50
CA HIS A 240 -0.98 -2.26 -23.11
C HIS A 240 -0.29 -1.28 -22.16
N ARG A 241 1.01 -1.02 -22.35
CA ARG A 241 1.74 -0.01 -21.56
C ARG A 241 1.13 1.39 -21.72
N LEU A 242 0.82 1.81 -22.95
CA LEU A 242 0.16 3.10 -23.18
C LEU A 242 -1.20 3.18 -22.47
N ARG A 243 -1.99 2.09 -22.50
CA ARG A 243 -3.27 2.00 -21.78
C ARG A 243 -3.07 2.07 -20.26
N GLN A 244 -2.03 1.43 -19.70
CA GLN A 244 -1.67 1.58 -18.29
C GLN A 244 -1.33 3.03 -17.93
N GLU A 245 -0.53 3.71 -18.76
CA GLU A 245 -0.15 5.11 -18.53
C GLU A 245 -1.38 6.04 -18.57
N ILE A 246 -2.33 5.81 -19.48
CA ILE A 246 -3.62 6.52 -19.54
C ILE A 246 -4.47 6.25 -18.30
N VAL A 247 -4.60 4.99 -17.88
CA VAL A 247 -5.36 4.60 -16.68
C VAL A 247 -4.74 5.21 -15.43
N LEU A 248 -3.42 5.16 -15.28
CA LEU A 248 -2.73 5.76 -14.15
C LEU A 248 -2.94 7.26 -14.10
N GLY A 249 -2.66 7.96 -15.22
CA GLY A 249 -2.75 9.40 -15.29
C GLY A 249 -4.19 9.90 -15.15
N ILE A 250 -5.01 9.66 -16.17
CA ILE A 250 -6.40 10.18 -16.21
C ILE A 250 -7.27 9.49 -15.16
N GLY A 251 -7.14 8.17 -15.01
CA GLY A 251 -7.91 7.42 -14.02
C GLY A 251 -7.54 7.77 -12.59
N GLY A 252 -6.26 7.94 -12.30
CA GLY A 252 -5.81 8.42 -10.99
C GLY A 252 -6.34 9.82 -10.65
N VAL A 253 -6.31 10.76 -11.59
CA VAL A 253 -6.92 12.10 -11.41
C VAL A 253 -8.42 11.99 -11.11
N ARG A 254 -9.14 11.13 -11.84
CA ARG A 254 -10.58 10.91 -11.62
C ARG A 254 -10.88 10.26 -10.27
N VAL A 255 -10.06 9.31 -9.83
CA VAL A 255 -10.17 8.71 -8.51
C VAL A 255 -9.97 9.76 -7.42
N LEU A 256 -8.91 10.58 -7.50
CA LEU A 256 -8.69 11.64 -6.50
C LEU A 256 -9.87 12.61 -6.43
N ARG A 257 -10.42 13.01 -7.60
CA ARG A 257 -11.62 13.86 -7.67
C ARG A 257 -12.85 13.19 -7.05
N ALA A 258 -13.09 11.92 -7.36
CA ALA A 258 -14.20 11.16 -6.78
C ALA A 258 -14.09 11.09 -5.25
N LEU A 259 -12.88 10.94 -4.72
CA LEU A 259 -12.61 10.94 -3.27
C LEU A 259 -12.57 12.34 -2.64
N ASN A 260 -12.93 13.39 -3.39
CA ASN A 260 -12.88 14.79 -2.96
C ASN A 260 -11.49 15.24 -2.45
N ILE A 261 -10.44 14.67 -3.03
CA ILE A 261 -9.06 15.05 -2.76
C ILE A 261 -8.69 16.12 -3.79
N ASN A 262 -8.29 17.30 -3.31
CA ASN A 262 -7.97 18.47 -4.13
C ASN A 262 -6.48 18.81 -3.98
N PRO A 263 -5.57 18.20 -4.76
CA PRO A 263 -4.14 18.44 -4.63
C PRO A 263 -3.76 19.88 -4.99
N ALA A 264 -2.85 20.46 -4.20
CA ALA A 264 -2.23 21.75 -4.51
C ALA A 264 -1.04 21.61 -5.48
N VAL A 265 -0.39 20.44 -5.49
CA VAL A 265 0.76 20.13 -6.33
C VAL A 265 0.58 18.73 -6.91
N TRP A 266 0.95 18.56 -8.18
CA TRP A 266 0.95 17.28 -8.88
C TRP A 266 2.40 16.92 -9.23
N HIS A 267 2.84 15.76 -8.77
CA HIS A 267 4.20 15.27 -8.99
C HIS A 267 4.17 14.02 -9.87
N ALA A 268 4.85 14.13 -11.01
CA ALA A 268 4.98 13.09 -12.01
C ALA A 268 6.27 12.29 -11.76
N ASN A 269 6.19 11.07 -11.25
CA ASN A 269 7.37 10.22 -11.17
C ASN A 269 7.62 9.56 -12.54
N GLU A 270 8.46 10.23 -13.35
CA GLU A 270 8.81 9.85 -14.73
C GLU A 270 7.65 10.05 -15.75
N GLY A 271 7.95 9.90 -17.04
CA GLY A 271 7.04 10.11 -18.16
C GLY A 271 5.84 9.16 -18.19
N HIS A 272 5.93 8.00 -17.53
CA HIS A 272 4.80 7.06 -17.37
C HIS A 272 3.52 7.69 -16.79
N THR A 273 3.66 8.79 -16.06
CA THR A 273 2.55 9.45 -15.35
C THR A 273 2.03 10.69 -16.07
N ALA A 274 2.60 11.02 -17.24
CA ALA A 274 2.35 12.30 -17.93
C ALA A 274 0.88 12.55 -18.28
N PHE A 275 0.09 11.50 -18.51
CA PHE A 275 -1.34 11.61 -18.81
C PHE A 275 -2.17 12.25 -17.69
N MET A 276 -1.66 12.38 -16.46
CA MET A 276 -2.36 13.11 -15.40
C MET A 276 -2.50 14.62 -15.68
N MET A 277 -1.75 15.15 -16.66
CA MET A 277 -1.79 16.56 -17.05
C MET A 277 -2.89 16.89 -18.08
N LEU A 278 -3.67 15.88 -18.51
CA LEU A 278 -4.79 16.02 -19.46
C LEU A 278 -6.15 15.97 -18.74
#